data_AF-A0A257JA33-F1
#
_entry.id   AF-A0A257JA33-F1
#
_cell.length_a   1.000
_cell.length_b   1.000
_cell.length_c   1.000
_cell.angle_alpha   90.00
_cell.angle_beta   90.00
_cell.angle_gamma   90.00
#
_symmetry.space_group_name_H-M   'P 1'
#
loop_
_entity.id
_entity.type
_entity.pdbx_description
1 polymer ?
#
loop_
_entity_poly.entity_id
_entity_poly.type
_entity_poly.pdbx_seq_one_letter_code
_entity_poly.pdbx_strand_id
1 'polypeptide(L)'
;MWTTLLIIAPLLALDLFFFGANILRVVEGGWVPLAVGLLIAGLIGIWVRGKAFLAAQASRETVRIVELVTNLAKSSLPIAHGTAVFLTADPDNAPPALLHNLKHNQVLHEENILLTVRTSTQPHVPLAERLSIERLNDRFTRATLCYGYMESPDVPTDLHRDGRIPI
;
A
#
# COMPACT_ATOMS: atom_id res chain seq x y z
N MET A 1 47.63 20.81 -0.41
CA MET A 1 46.66 21.86 -0.82
C MET A 1 47.06 22.53 -2.14
N TRP A 2 48.27 23.07 -2.29
CA TRP A 2 48.70 23.73 -3.55
C TRP A 2 48.78 22.79 -4.78
N THR A 3 49.28 21.56 -4.58
CA THR A 3 49.33 20.51 -5.62
C THR A 3 47.95 20.06 -6.10
N THR A 4 46.97 20.00 -5.19
CA THR A 4 45.57 19.71 -5.51
C THR A 4 44.98 20.80 -6.42
N LEU A 5 45.27 22.07 -6.12
CA LEU A 5 44.83 23.21 -6.92
C LEU A 5 45.43 23.18 -8.33
N LEU A 6 46.72 22.84 -8.45
CA LEU A 6 47.44 22.71 -9.73
C LEU A 6 46.87 21.64 -10.66
N ILE A 7 46.28 20.58 -10.10
CA ILE A 7 45.66 19.50 -10.88
C ILE A 7 44.19 19.82 -11.18
N ILE A 8 43.44 20.34 -10.21
CA ILE A 8 42.01 20.64 -10.36
C ILE A 8 41.79 21.83 -11.29
N ALA A 9 42.61 22.89 -11.21
CA ALA A 9 42.39 24.10 -12.01
C ALA A 9 42.34 23.86 -13.53
N PRO A 10 43.29 23.13 -14.17
CA PRO A 10 43.21 22.86 -15.60
C PRO A 10 42.05 21.90 -15.96
N LEU A 11 41.72 20.94 -15.09
CA LEU A 11 40.59 20.04 -15.29
C LEU A 11 39.26 20.79 -15.25
N LEU A 12 39.09 21.66 -14.24
CA LEU A 12 37.91 22.50 -14.07
C LEU A 12 37.78 23.52 -15.21
N ALA A 13 38.90 24.04 -15.72
CA ALA A 13 38.89 24.90 -16.91
C ALA A 13 38.43 24.15 -18.16
N LEU A 14 38.86 22.90 -18.34
CA LEU A 14 38.41 22.03 -19.43
C LEU A 14 36.90 21.76 -19.31
N ASP A 15 36.43 21.39 -18.12
CA ASP A 15 35.01 21.16 -17.84
C ASP A 15 34.17 22.40 -18.12
N LEU A 16 34.63 23.60 -17.71
CA LEU A 16 33.95 24.87 -17.99
C LEU A 16 33.87 25.15 -19.49
N PHE A 17 34.93 24.85 -20.24
CA PHE A 17 34.97 25.03 -21.68
C PHE A 17 33.99 24.10 -22.39
N PHE A 18 33.98 22.81 -22.03
CA PHE A 18 33.00 21.85 -22.54
C PHE A 18 31.58 22.22 -22.13
N PHE A 19 31.36 22.65 -20.88
CA PHE A 19 30.05 23.10 -20.41
C PHE A 19 29.57 24.31 -21.22
N GLY A 20 30.43 25.31 -21.45
CA GLY A 20 30.13 26.47 -22.29
C GLY A 20 29.75 26.10 -23.73
N ALA A 21 30.49 25.17 -24.35
CA ALA A 21 30.19 24.67 -25.69
C ALA A 21 28.86 23.89 -25.74
N ASN A 22 28.54 23.12 -24.70
CA ASN A 22 27.32 22.32 -24.64
C ASN A 22 26.08 23.13 -24.24
N ILE A 23 26.21 24.16 -23.39
CA ILE A 23 25.07 24.98 -22.98
C ILE A 23 24.55 25.88 -24.10
N LEU A 24 25.42 26.32 -25.02
CA LEU A 24 24.99 26.99 -26.25
C LEU A 24 24.03 26.11 -27.07
N ARG A 25 24.33 24.81 -27.16
CA ARG A 25 23.44 23.84 -27.83
C ARG A 25 22.08 23.70 -27.14
N VAL A 26 21.99 23.92 -25.83
CA VAL A 26 20.71 23.93 -25.12
C VAL A 26 19.85 25.11 -25.60
N VAL A 27 20.45 26.30 -25.72
CA VAL A 27 19.77 27.50 -26.24
C VAL A 27 19.37 27.34 -27.71
N GLU A 28 20.23 26.70 -28.52
CA GLU A 28 20.01 26.47 -29.95
C GLU A 28 19.02 25.33 -30.27
N GLY A 29 18.52 24.59 -29.27
CA GLY A 29 17.47 23.58 -29.48
C GLY A 29 17.48 22.38 -28.53
N GLY A 30 18.54 22.21 -27.72
CA GLY A 30 18.65 21.15 -26.72
C GLY A 30 17.81 21.34 -25.45
N TRP A 31 17.04 22.43 -25.35
CA TRP A 31 16.16 22.70 -24.20
C TRP A 31 14.91 21.83 -24.17
N VAL A 32 14.44 21.31 -25.32
CA VAL A 32 13.19 20.53 -25.39
C VAL A 32 13.24 19.27 -24.53
N PRO A 33 14.27 18.39 -24.63
CA PRO A 33 14.37 17.21 -23.77
C PRO A 33 14.45 17.57 -22.27
N LEU A 34 15.11 18.67 -21.92
CA LEU A 34 15.22 19.14 -20.53
C LEU A 34 13.85 19.59 -19.99
N ALA A 35 13.10 20.36 -20.78
CA ALA A 35 11.76 20.80 -20.42
C ALA A 35 10.80 19.62 -20.25
N VAL A 36 10.85 18.66 -21.18
CA VAL A 36 10.04 17.42 -21.09
C VAL A 36 10.42 16.60 -19.87
N GLY A 37 11.73 16.43 -19.60
CA GLY A 37 12.21 15.72 -18.43
C GLY A 37 11.77 16.38 -17.12
N LEU A 38 11.84 17.72 -17.04
CA LEU A 38 11.38 18.48 -15.88
C LEU A 38 9.87 18.35 -15.67
N LEU A 39 9.09 18.38 -16.74
CA LEU A 39 7.64 18.21 -16.70
C LEU A 39 7.24 16.82 -16.21
N ILE A 40 7.86 15.77 -16.77
CA ILE A 40 7.62 14.38 -16.34
C ILE A 40 8.05 14.18 -14.88
N ALA A 41 9.22 14.68 -14.50
CA ALA A 41 9.69 14.61 -13.12
C ALA A 41 8.75 15.34 -12.15
N GLY A 42 8.20 16.49 -12.57
CA GLY A 42 7.17 17.22 -11.84
C GLY A 42 5.90 16.39 -11.65
N LEU A 43 5.37 15.78 -12.72
CA LEU A 43 4.19 14.91 -12.67
C LEU A 43 4.40 13.71 -11.73
N ILE A 44 5.54 13.02 -11.85
CA ILE A 44 5.92 11.91 -10.97
C ILE A 44 6.01 12.41 -9.53
N GLY A 45 6.65 13.56 -9.31
CA GLY A 45 6.82 14.17 -8.00
C GLY A 45 5.50 14.57 -7.33
N ILE A 46 4.51 15.02 -8.09
CA ILE A 46 3.14 15.29 -7.61
C ILE A 46 2.46 13.98 -7.26
N TRP A 47 2.50 12.98 -8.15
CA TRP A 47 1.85 11.69 -7.96
C TRP A 47 2.37 10.94 -6.73
N VAL A 48 3.70 10.85 -6.56
CA VAL A 48 4.33 10.16 -5.42
C VAL A 48 3.95 10.83 -4.11
N ARG A 49 3.99 12.17 -4.05
CA ARG A 49 3.59 12.93 -2.86
C ARG A 49 2.11 12.77 -2.55
N GLY A 50 1.25 12.81 -3.57
CA GLY A 50 -0.20 12.62 -3.42
C GLY A 50 -0.55 11.23 -2.85
N LYS A 51 0.05 10.17 -3.39
CA LYS A 51 -0.13 8.81 -2.85
C LYS A 51 0.35 8.67 -1.41
N ALA A 52 1.51 9.25 -1.08
CA ALA A 52 2.02 9.23 0.29
C ALA A 52 1.09 9.96 1.27
N PHE A 53 0.52 11.09 0.86
CA PHE A 53 -0.45 11.83 1.67
C PHE A 53 -1.72 11.01 1.92
N LEU A 54 -2.29 10.39 0.88
CA LEU A 54 -3.47 9.54 1.01
C LEU A 54 -3.22 8.34 1.93
N ALA A 55 -2.06 7.69 1.80
CA ALA A 55 -1.67 6.59 2.69
C ALA A 55 -1.55 7.05 4.15
N ALA A 56 -0.94 8.22 4.39
CA ALA A 56 -0.81 8.80 5.73
C ALA A 56 -2.15 9.26 6.33
N GLN A 57 -3.12 9.67 5.50
CA GLN A 57 -4.46 10.03 5.97
C GLN A 57 -5.27 8.79 6.34
N ALA A 58 -5.15 7.70 5.55
CA ALA A 58 -5.75 6.41 5.89
C ALA A 58 -5.22 5.85 7.23
N SER A 59 -3.97 6.17 7.59
CA SER A 59 -3.38 5.76 8.86
C SER A 59 -3.71 6.66 10.07
N ARG A 60 -4.42 7.79 9.90
CA ARG A 60 -4.71 8.73 11.01
C ARG A 60 -5.97 8.38 11.81
N GLU A 61 -6.84 7.53 11.27
CA GLU A 61 -8.02 6.98 11.96
C GLU A 61 -7.80 5.51 12.40
N THR A 62 -6.56 5.13 12.70
CA THR A 62 -6.23 3.74 13.01
C THR A 62 -6.55 3.42 14.46
N VAL A 63 -7.73 2.84 14.67
CA VAL A 63 -8.02 2.05 15.87
C VAL A 63 -7.39 0.67 15.66
N ARG A 64 -6.53 0.22 16.58
CA ARG A 64 -5.97 -1.13 16.50
C ARG A 64 -7.09 -2.16 16.58
N ILE A 65 -7.09 -3.13 15.67
CA ILE A 65 -8.18 -4.12 15.60
C ILE A 65 -8.30 -4.93 16.89
N VAL A 66 -7.17 -5.30 17.50
CA VAL A 66 -7.14 -6.07 18.75
C VAL A 66 -7.81 -5.33 19.90
N GLU A 67 -7.57 -4.02 20.01
CA GLU A 67 -8.20 -3.15 21.02
C GLU A 67 -9.71 -3.01 20.75
N LEU A 68 -10.08 -2.77 19.49
CA LEU A 68 -11.48 -2.67 19.08
C LEU A 68 -12.27 -3.95 19.39
N VAL A 69 -11.74 -5.10 18.99
CA VAL A 69 -12.36 -6.41 19.20
C VAL A 69 -12.56 -6.70 20.69
N THR A 70 -11.57 -6.36 21.52
CA THR A 70 -11.66 -6.51 22.99
C THR A 70 -12.75 -5.63 23.60
N ASN A 71 -12.90 -4.39 23.10
CA ASN A 71 -13.93 -3.47 23.57
C ASN A 71 -15.33 -3.87 23.09
N LEU A 72 -15.45 -4.34 21.84
CA LEU A 72 -16.70 -4.84 21.28
C LEU A 72 -17.17 -6.12 21.97
N ALA A 73 -16.26 -6.99 22.42
CA ALA A 73 -16.62 -8.19 23.18
C ALA A 73 -17.32 -7.87 24.52
N LYS A 74 -17.08 -6.68 25.08
CA LYS A 74 -17.74 -6.20 26.31
C LYS A 74 -19.04 -5.44 26.04
N SER A 75 -19.32 -5.13 24.78
CA SER A 75 -20.43 -4.28 24.36
C SER A 75 -21.61 -5.14 23.92
N SER A 76 -22.82 -4.85 24.40
CA SER A 76 -24.03 -5.58 24.00
C SER A 76 -24.62 -5.02 22.70
N LEU A 77 -23.94 -5.24 21.58
CA LEU A 77 -24.44 -4.88 20.25
C LEU A 77 -25.38 -5.98 19.69
N PRO A 78 -26.45 -5.61 18.99
CA PRO A 78 -27.24 -6.55 18.20
C PRO A 78 -26.39 -7.32 17.18
N ILE A 79 -26.72 -8.60 16.99
CA ILE A 79 -26.00 -9.49 16.08
C ILE A 79 -26.91 -9.82 14.90
N ALA A 80 -26.45 -9.54 13.68
CA ALA A 80 -27.07 -10.00 12.45
C ALA A 80 -26.54 -11.39 12.08
N HIS A 81 -27.43 -12.21 11.52
CA HIS A 81 -27.08 -13.53 11.02
C HIS A 81 -26.17 -13.45 9.79
N GLY A 82 -25.23 -14.40 9.69
CA GLY A 82 -24.33 -14.55 8.55
C GLY A 82 -22.94 -13.94 8.75
N THR A 83 -22.17 -13.93 7.67
CA THR A 83 -20.74 -13.63 7.68
C THR A 83 -20.45 -12.34 6.91
N ALA A 84 -19.80 -11.37 7.57
CA ALA A 84 -19.38 -10.13 6.94
C ALA A 84 -17.89 -10.15 6.61
N VAL A 85 -17.55 -9.81 5.37
CA VAL A 85 -16.16 -9.69 4.91
C VAL A 85 -15.79 -8.22 4.78
N PHE A 86 -14.82 -7.77 5.57
CA PHE A 86 -14.28 -6.42 5.55
C PHE A 86 -12.88 -6.44 4.95
N LEU A 87 -12.72 -5.84 3.77
CA LEU A 87 -11.44 -5.72 3.11
C LEU A 87 -10.56 -4.66 3.79
N THR A 88 -9.30 -4.98 4.05
CA THR A 88 -8.31 -4.05 4.60
C THR A 88 -6.93 -4.25 3.96
N ALA A 89 -6.24 -3.14 3.69
CA ALA A 89 -4.83 -3.15 3.29
C ALA A 89 -3.90 -3.36 4.49
N ASP A 90 -4.35 -2.99 5.70
CA ASP A 90 -3.61 -3.10 6.94
C ASP A 90 -4.33 -4.08 7.89
N PRO A 91 -3.77 -5.27 8.15
CA PRO A 91 -4.41 -6.28 8.98
C PRO A 91 -4.41 -5.95 10.47
N ASP A 92 -3.57 -5.01 10.93
CA ASP A 92 -3.44 -4.66 12.36
C ASP A 92 -4.36 -3.54 12.80
N ASN A 93 -4.95 -2.84 11.84
CA ASN A 93 -5.85 -1.72 12.06
C ASN A 93 -7.29 -2.08 11.65
N ALA A 94 -8.25 -1.50 12.36
CA ALA A 94 -9.66 -1.71 12.07
C ALA A 94 -10.02 -1.08 10.71
N PRO A 95 -10.66 -1.84 9.79
CA PRO A 95 -11.03 -1.31 8.50
C PRO A 95 -12.06 -0.19 8.66
N PRO A 96 -11.94 0.92 7.90
CA PRO A 96 -12.92 2.00 7.92
C PRO A 96 -14.35 1.52 7.65
N ALA A 97 -14.52 0.48 6.83
CA ALA A 97 -15.82 -0.12 6.56
C ALA A 97 -16.48 -0.74 7.81
N LEU A 98 -15.71 -1.39 8.69
CA LEU A 98 -16.20 -1.92 9.96
C LEU A 98 -16.59 -0.79 10.91
N LEU A 99 -15.73 0.24 11.04
CA LEU A 99 -16.01 1.41 11.87
C LEU A 99 -17.27 2.15 11.40
N HIS A 100 -17.43 2.31 10.08
CA HIS A 100 -18.60 2.93 9.47
C HIS A 100 -19.87 2.09 9.70
N ASN A 101 -19.79 0.77 9.55
CA ASN A 101 -20.90 -0.13 9.87
C ASN A 101 -21.32 -0.01 11.35
N LEU A 102 -20.37 -0.03 12.27
CA LEU A 102 -20.63 0.16 13.70
C LEU A 102 -21.22 1.54 14.02
N LYS A 103 -20.77 2.59 13.33
CA LYS A 103 -21.26 3.96 13.52
C LYS A 103 -22.72 4.13 13.09
N HIS A 104 -23.11 3.54 11.96
CA HIS A 104 -24.43 3.77 11.37
C HIS A 104 -25.44 2.67 11.70
N ASN A 105 -25.02 1.42 11.65
CA ASN A 105 -25.92 0.28 11.84
C ASN A 105 -25.90 -0.23 13.28
N GLN A 106 -24.81 0.01 14.03
CA GLN A 106 -24.64 -0.46 15.41
C GLN A 106 -24.85 -1.98 15.55
N VAL A 107 -24.55 -2.75 14.51
CA VAL A 107 -24.77 -4.19 14.41
C VAL A 107 -23.45 -4.88 14.14
N LEU A 108 -23.25 -6.06 14.73
CA LEU A 108 -22.16 -6.98 14.39
C LEU A 108 -22.72 -8.20 13.66
N HIS A 109 -21.92 -8.86 12.83
CA HIS A 109 -22.31 -10.16 12.27
C HIS A 109 -21.85 -11.30 13.18
N GLU A 110 -22.40 -12.49 12.99
CA GLU A 110 -21.97 -13.70 13.72
C GLU A 110 -20.48 -13.97 13.47
N GLU A 111 -20.05 -13.84 12.22
CA GLU A 111 -18.66 -13.99 11.78
C GLU A 111 -18.22 -12.74 11.01
N ASN A 112 -17.09 -12.17 11.41
CA ASN A 112 -16.53 -10.95 10.83
C ASN A 112 -15.11 -11.23 10.37
N ILE A 113 -14.92 -11.27 9.05
CA ILE A 113 -13.65 -11.61 8.43
C ILE A 113 -12.95 -10.33 8.01
N LEU A 114 -11.79 -10.07 8.58
CA LEU A 114 -10.86 -9.03 8.14
C LEU A 114 -9.97 -9.61 7.05
N LEU A 115 -10.29 -9.29 5.79
CA LEU A 115 -9.62 -9.88 4.63
C LEU A 115 -8.59 -8.92 4.03
N THR A 116 -7.34 -9.39 3.95
CA THR A 116 -6.26 -8.69 3.26
C THR A 116 -5.83 -9.48 2.03
N VAL A 117 -5.78 -8.82 0.87
CA VAL A 117 -5.28 -9.42 -0.37
C VAL A 117 -3.91 -8.83 -0.68
N ARG A 118 -2.88 -9.67 -0.79
CA ARG A 118 -1.50 -9.29 -1.06
C ARG A 118 -1.02 -9.88 -2.37
N THR A 119 -0.19 -9.12 -3.07
CA THR A 119 0.55 -9.58 -4.23
C THR A 119 1.99 -9.86 -3.84
N SER A 120 2.44 -11.09 -4.10
CA SER A 120 3.80 -11.57 -3.91
C SER A 120 4.69 -11.17 -5.08
N THR A 121 6.01 -11.11 -4.83
CA THR A 121 7.03 -10.91 -5.87
C THR A 121 7.33 -12.19 -6.66
N GLN A 122 6.73 -13.32 -6.28
CA GLN A 122 6.83 -14.58 -7.01
C GLN A 122 5.77 -14.65 -8.12
N PRO A 123 6.03 -15.34 -9.25
CA PRO A 123 5.08 -15.42 -10.36
C PRO A 123 3.79 -16.13 -9.98
N HIS A 124 3.88 -17.21 -9.20
CA HIS A 124 2.77 -18.00 -8.68
C HIS A 124 3.03 -18.34 -7.22
N VAL A 125 1.99 -18.31 -6.38
CA VAL A 125 2.08 -18.70 -4.97
C VAL A 125 1.45 -20.09 -4.77
N PRO A 126 2.15 -21.04 -4.11
CA PRO A 126 1.60 -22.36 -3.79
C PRO A 126 0.28 -22.26 -3.04
N LEU A 127 -0.66 -23.18 -3.32
CA LEU A 127 -2.00 -23.14 -2.71
C LEU A 127 -1.96 -23.20 -1.17
N ALA A 128 -0.98 -23.89 -0.59
CA ALA A 128 -0.79 -24.01 0.85
C ALA A 128 -0.36 -22.70 1.53
N GLU A 129 0.28 -21.79 0.79
CA GLU A 129 0.74 -20.48 1.28
C GLU A 129 -0.21 -19.34 0.86
N ARG A 130 -1.22 -19.68 0.05
CA ARG A 130 -2.17 -18.72 -0.51
C ARG A 130 -3.08 -18.11 0.53
N LEU A 131 -3.50 -18.88 1.54
CA LEU A 131 -4.44 -18.43 2.56
C LEU A 131 -3.83 -18.63 3.94
N SER A 132 -3.73 -17.55 4.70
CA SER A 132 -3.38 -17.56 6.12
C SER A 132 -4.56 -17.06 6.93
N ILE A 133 -4.95 -17.81 7.96
CA ILE A 133 -6.09 -17.49 8.82
C ILE A 133 -5.62 -17.42 10.27
N GLU A 134 -5.98 -16.34 10.95
CA GLU A 134 -5.71 -16.10 12.37
C GLU A 134 -7.04 -15.71 13.06
N ARG A 135 -7.48 -16.48 14.05
CA ARG A 135 -8.67 -16.13 14.84
C ARG A 135 -8.29 -15.15 15.94
N LEU A 136 -8.95 -13.99 15.96
CA LEU A 136 -8.75 -12.97 16.99
C LEU A 136 -9.65 -13.22 18.21
N ASN A 137 -10.89 -13.63 17.97
CA ASN A 137 -11.84 -14.10 18.99
C ASN A 137 -12.95 -14.93 18.35
N ASP A 138 -14.03 -15.21 19.10
CA ASP A 138 -15.16 -16.03 18.65
C ASP A 138 -15.92 -15.48 17.43
N ARG A 139 -15.76 -14.19 17.08
CA ARG A 139 -16.51 -13.55 15.98
C ARG A 139 -15.64 -12.82 14.96
N PHE A 140 -14.35 -12.69 15.23
CA PHE A 140 -13.40 -11.96 14.40
C PHE A 140 -12.29 -12.89 13.95
N THR A 141 -12.17 -13.02 12.64
CA THR A 141 -11.14 -13.80 11.98
C THR A 141 -10.37 -12.89 11.04
N ARG A 142 -9.05 -12.93 11.10
CA ARG A 142 -8.16 -12.28 10.15
C ARG A 142 -7.76 -13.29 9.09
N ALA A 143 -7.99 -12.95 7.82
CA ALA A 143 -7.62 -13.77 6.68
C ALA A 143 -6.71 -12.97 5.74
N THR A 144 -5.60 -13.58 5.31
CA THR A 144 -4.71 -13.00 4.31
C THR A 144 -4.61 -13.92 3.12
N LEU A 145 -5.01 -13.42 1.95
CA LEU A 145 -4.81 -14.07 0.66
C LEU A 145 -3.56 -13.54 -0.02
N CYS A 146 -2.70 -14.41 -0.51
CA CYS A 146 -1.45 -14.08 -1.18
C CYS A 146 -1.45 -14.65 -2.60
N TYR A 147 -1.30 -13.78 -3.60
CA TYR A 147 -1.28 -14.12 -5.02
C TYR A 147 0.06 -13.77 -5.64
N GLY A 148 0.54 -14.58 -6.57
CA GLY A 148 1.69 -14.25 -7.41
C GLY A 148 1.37 -13.15 -8.41
N TYR A 149 2.39 -12.45 -8.91
CA TYR A 149 2.19 -11.31 -9.82
C TYR A 149 1.68 -11.71 -11.21
N MET A 150 1.74 -13.00 -11.60
CA MET A 150 1.15 -13.52 -12.85
C MET A 150 -0.21 -14.19 -12.63
N GLU A 151 -0.71 -14.23 -11.40
CA GLU A 151 -1.98 -14.86 -11.07
C GLU A 151 -3.15 -13.89 -11.19
N SER A 152 -4.31 -14.40 -11.62
CA SER A 152 -5.57 -13.68 -11.55
C SER A 152 -6.26 -14.02 -10.22
N PRO A 153 -6.43 -13.05 -9.30
CA PRO A 153 -6.99 -13.32 -7.99
C PRO A 153 -8.49 -13.64 -8.06
N ASP A 154 -8.88 -14.83 -7.58
CA ASP A 154 -10.27 -15.24 -7.38
C ASP A 154 -10.56 -15.37 -5.88
N VAL A 155 -10.81 -14.22 -5.26
CA VAL A 155 -10.97 -14.09 -3.82
C VAL A 155 -12.13 -14.93 -3.27
N PRO A 156 -13.36 -14.88 -3.83
CA PRO A 156 -14.46 -15.69 -3.30
C PRO A 156 -14.16 -17.18 -3.34
N THR A 157 -13.66 -17.70 -4.48
CA THR A 157 -13.40 -19.13 -4.64
C THR A 157 -12.30 -19.60 -3.69
N ASP A 158 -11.19 -18.87 -3.61
CA ASP A 158 -10.05 -19.24 -2.76
C ASP A 158 -10.38 -19.12 -1.27
N LEU A 159 -11.28 -18.20 -0.87
CA LEU A 159 -11.73 -18.08 0.51
C LEU A 159 -12.65 -19.24 0.93
N HIS A 160 -13.51 -19.75 0.02
CA HIS A 160 -14.35 -20.91 0.29
C HIS A 160 -13.57 -22.23 0.34
N ARG A 161 -12.47 -22.33 -0.43
CA ARG A 161 -11.78 -23.59 -0.72
C ARG A 161 -11.21 -24.30 0.51
N ASP A 162 -10.78 -23.55 1.53
CA ASP A 162 -10.17 -24.13 2.73
C ASP A 162 -11.22 -24.72 3.70
N GLY A 163 -12.51 -24.41 3.53
CA GLY A 163 -13.60 -24.95 4.37
C GLY A 163 -13.53 -24.57 5.86
N ARG A 164 -12.54 -23.74 6.26
CA ARG A 164 -12.32 -23.28 7.64
C ARG A 164 -13.16 -22.07 8.01
N ILE A 165 -13.80 -21.45 7.02
CA ILE A 165 -14.61 -20.25 7.16
C ILE A 165 -16.06 -20.64 6.81
N PRO A 166 -17.02 -20.42 7.72
CA PRO A 166 -18.44 -20.59 7.42
C PRO A 166 -18.92 -19.37 6.61
N ILE A 167 -18.83 -19.45 5.29
CA ILE A 167 -19.40 -18.49 4.34
C ILE A 167 -20.47 -19.16 3.49
#